data_AF-R4JG07-F1
#
_entry.id   AF-R4JG07-F1
#
_cell.length_a   1.000
_cell.length_b   1.000
_cell.length_c   1.000
_cell.angle_alpha   90.00
_cell.angle_beta   90.00
_cell.angle_gamma   90.00
#
_symmetry.space_group_name_H-M   'P 1'
#
loop_
_entity.id
_entity.type
_entity.pdbx_description
1 polymer ?
#
loop_
_entity_poly.entity_id
_entity_poly.type
_entity_poly.pdbx_seq_one_letter_code
_entity_poly.pdbx_strand_id
1 'polypeptide(L)'
;TGLTMAEHFRDEGLDVLFFVDNIYRFTLAGTEVSALLGRMPSAVGYQPTLAEEMGKLQERITSTKTGSITSVQAVYVPADDLTDPSPATTFGHLDATVVLSRDIASLGIYPAVDPLDSTSRQIDPNVIGEEHYSITRGVQQTLQRYKELRDIIAILGMDELAPEDKLAVARARKIQRFLSQPFHVAEVFTGSPGKYVPLKETIRGFKMIVEGEC
;
A
#
# COMPACT_ATOMS: atom_id res chain seq x y z
N THR A 1 -9.70 -22.85 3.00
CA THR A 1 -11.09 -22.88 3.49
C THR A 1 -11.83 -21.58 3.21
N GLY A 2 -11.39 -20.41 3.72
CA GLY A 2 -12.08 -19.13 3.48
C GLY A 2 -12.27 -18.78 1.99
N LEU A 3 -11.25 -19.02 1.16
CA LEU A 3 -11.34 -18.82 -0.28
C LEU A 3 -12.45 -19.64 -0.95
N THR A 4 -12.67 -20.88 -0.52
CA THR A 4 -13.73 -21.74 -1.08
C THR A 4 -15.12 -21.17 -0.82
N MET A 5 -15.34 -20.53 0.33
CA MET A 5 -16.61 -19.85 0.62
C MET A 5 -16.77 -18.59 -0.23
N ALA A 6 -15.68 -17.83 -0.43
CA ALA A 6 -15.71 -16.66 -1.30
C ALA A 6 -15.98 -17.02 -2.76
N GLU A 7 -15.39 -18.12 -3.26
CA GLU A 7 -15.65 -18.65 -4.60
C GLU A 7 -17.10 -19.07 -4.76
N HIS A 8 -17.71 -19.71 -3.77
CA HIS A 8 -19.12 -20.08 -3.83
C HIS A 8 -20.01 -18.85 -4.07
N PHE A 9 -19.84 -17.78 -3.31
CA PHE A 9 -20.62 -16.54 -3.49
C PHE A 9 -20.30 -15.83 -4.82
N ARG A 10 -19.03 -15.84 -5.26
CA ARG A 10 -18.64 -15.32 -6.58
C ARG A 10 -19.35 -16.08 -7.70
N ASP A 11 -19.42 -17.40 -7.59
CA ASP A 11 -19.99 -18.27 -8.61
C ASP A 11 -21.53 -18.21 -8.62
N GLU A 12 -22.16 -17.80 -7.50
CA GLU A 12 -23.57 -17.38 -7.44
C GLU A 12 -23.81 -15.99 -8.08
N GLY A 13 -22.75 -15.27 -8.45
CA GLY A 13 -22.80 -13.99 -9.12
C GLY A 13 -22.76 -12.77 -8.22
N LEU A 14 -22.25 -12.93 -6.99
CA LEU A 14 -22.06 -11.83 -6.04
C LEU A 14 -20.66 -11.20 -6.14
N ASP A 15 -20.57 -9.94 -5.73
CA ASP A 15 -19.30 -9.25 -5.49
C ASP A 15 -18.85 -9.45 -4.05
N VAL A 16 -17.73 -10.17 -3.88
CA VAL A 16 -17.25 -10.62 -2.57
C VAL A 16 -16.02 -9.84 -2.14
N LEU A 17 -16.05 -9.27 -0.93
CA LEU A 17 -14.85 -8.76 -0.27
C LEU A 17 -14.20 -9.88 0.55
N PHE A 18 -12.95 -10.19 0.24
CA PHE A 18 -12.20 -11.27 0.89
C PHE A 18 -11.00 -10.75 1.67
N PHE A 19 -11.04 -10.83 2.99
CA PHE A 19 -9.96 -10.37 3.86
C PHE A 19 -9.05 -11.54 4.27
N VAL A 20 -7.76 -11.44 3.96
CA VAL A 20 -6.74 -12.43 4.36
C VAL A 20 -5.77 -11.75 5.32
N ASP A 21 -5.83 -12.12 6.60
CA ASP A 21 -4.91 -11.63 7.62
C ASP A 21 -4.31 -12.83 8.38
N ASN A 22 -3.07 -13.26 8.14
CA ASN A 22 -2.02 -12.67 7.30
C ASN A 22 -1.53 -13.69 6.26
N ILE A 23 -1.37 -13.29 5.00
CA ILE A 23 -0.95 -14.21 3.92
C ILE A 23 0.46 -14.78 4.14
N TYR A 24 1.34 -14.05 4.83
CA TYR A 24 2.65 -14.56 5.21
C TYR A 24 2.57 -15.82 6.08
N ARG A 25 1.52 -15.95 6.91
CA ARG A 25 1.33 -17.13 7.78
C ARG A 25 1.02 -18.39 6.98
N PHE A 26 0.39 -18.24 5.81
CA PHE A 26 0.20 -19.36 4.88
C PHE A 26 1.56 -19.87 4.37
N THR A 27 2.44 -18.97 3.95
CA THR A 27 3.81 -19.31 3.55
C THR A 27 4.59 -19.99 4.67
N LEU A 28 4.56 -19.40 5.88
CA LEU A 28 5.31 -19.92 7.04
C LEU A 28 4.89 -21.35 7.41
N ALA A 29 3.57 -21.62 7.45
CA ALA A 29 3.06 -22.96 7.69
C ALA A 29 3.51 -23.95 6.59
N GLY A 30 3.56 -23.50 5.33
CA GLY A 30 4.10 -24.29 4.22
C GLY A 30 5.58 -24.65 4.42
N THR A 31 6.40 -23.70 4.88
CA THR A 31 7.81 -23.94 5.23
C THR A 31 7.96 -25.00 6.33
N GLU A 32 7.20 -24.89 7.42
CA GLU A 32 7.24 -25.83 8.54
C GLU A 32 6.85 -27.26 8.11
N VAL A 33 5.77 -27.40 7.34
CA VAL A 33 5.32 -28.70 6.82
C VAL A 33 6.33 -29.26 5.81
N SER A 34 6.90 -28.43 4.93
CA SER A 34 7.91 -28.84 3.96
C SER A 34 9.16 -29.42 4.64
N ALA A 35 9.59 -28.81 5.75
CA ALA A 35 10.70 -29.32 6.55
C ALA A 35 10.41 -30.70 7.16
N LEU A 36 9.20 -30.90 7.71
CA LEU A 36 8.76 -32.19 8.25
C LEU A 36 8.63 -33.28 7.18
N LEU A 37 8.31 -32.91 5.95
CA LEU A 37 8.26 -33.82 4.80
C LEU A 37 9.65 -34.18 4.24
N GLY A 38 10.74 -33.65 4.83
CA GLY A 38 12.11 -33.94 4.40
C GLY A 38 12.48 -33.33 3.05
N ARG A 39 11.76 -32.31 2.60
CA ARG A 39 12.11 -31.57 1.37
C ARG A 39 13.33 -30.69 1.63
N MET A 40 14.26 -30.63 0.69
CA MET A 40 15.38 -29.69 0.78
C MET A 40 14.86 -28.24 0.77
N PRO A 41 15.30 -27.39 1.70
CA PRO A 41 14.91 -25.99 1.73
C PRO A 41 15.50 -25.22 0.54
N SER A 42 14.79 -24.19 0.13
CA SER A 42 15.20 -23.24 -0.91
C SER A 42 15.85 -22.00 -0.28
N ALA A 43 15.92 -20.90 -1.04
CA ALA A 43 16.41 -19.60 -0.59
C ALA A 43 15.80 -19.20 0.76
N VAL A 44 16.66 -18.73 1.68
CA VAL A 44 16.28 -18.22 3.01
C VAL A 44 15.50 -19.25 3.86
N GLY A 45 15.51 -20.53 3.49
CA GLY A 45 14.87 -21.60 4.26
C GLY A 45 13.41 -21.88 3.88
N TYR A 46 12.85 -21.22 2.86
CA TYR A 46 11.48 -21.47 2.39
C TYR A 46 11.33 -22.82 1.68
N GLN A 47 10.10 -23.29 1.55
CA GLN A 47 9.80 -24.48 0.77
C GLN A 47 10.15 -24.28 -0.73
N PRO A 48 10.66 -25.32 -1.42
CA PRO A 48 10.97 -25.22 -2.85
C PRO A 48 9.72 -25.01 -3.72
N THR A 49 8.53 -25.31 -3.20
CA THR A 49 7.23 -25.17 -3.85
C THR A 49 6.55 -23.82 -3.60
N LEU A 50 7.24 -22.85 -2.99
CA LEU A 50 6.65 -21.58 -2.54
C LEU A 50 5.88 -20.85 -3.65
N ALA A 51 6.53 -20.64 -4.80
CA ALA A 51 5.93 -19.93 -5.92
C ALA A 51 4.71 -20.66 -6.51
N GLU A 52 4.78 -22.00 -6.59
CA GLU A 52 3.67 -22.82 -7.10
C GLU A 52 2.47 -22.80 -6.15
N GLU A 53 2.70 -22.96 -4.85
CA GLU A 53 1.66 -22.94 -3.82
C GLU A 53 1.00 -21.55 -3.73
N MET A 54 1.79 -20.49 -3.78
CA MET A 54 1.29 -19.12 -3.81
C MET A 54 0.45 -18.86 -5.07
N GLY A 55 0.96 -19.25 -6.24
CA GLY A 55 0.23 -19.09 -7.50
C GLY A 55 -1.12 -19.82 -7.50
N LYS A 56 -1.17 -21.08 -7.03
CA LYS A 56 -2.42 -21.84 -6.93
C LYS A 56 -3.46 -21.18 -6.03
N LEU A 57 -3.02 -20.46 -5.01
CA LEU A 57 -3.92 -19.71 -4.12
C LEU A 57 -4.36 -18.39 -4.77
N GLN A 58 -3.41 -17.59 -5.25
CA GLN A 58 -3.67 -16.23 -5.72
C GLN A 58 -4.48 -16.21 -7.03
N GLU A 59 -4.22 -17.14 -7.95
CA GLU A 59 -4.95 -17.18 -9.25
C GLU A 59 -6.44 -17.50 -9.11
N ARG A 60 -6.85 -18.07 -7.96
CA ARG A 60 -8.27 -18.31 -7.64
C ARG A 60 -8.97 -17.04 -7.14
N ILE A 61 -8.21 -16.09 -6.62
CA ILE A 61 -8.68 -14.79 -6.16
C ILE A 61 -8.73 -13.86 -7.36
N THR A 62 -9.82 -13.96 -8.12
CA THR A 62 -9.99 -13.16 -9.33
C THR A 62 -11.46 -12.90 -9.62
N SER A 63 -11.70 -11.95 -10.50
CA SER A 63 -13.02 -11.66 -11.04
C SER A 63 -13.30 -12.55 -12.26
N THR A 64 -14.48 -13.17 -12.30
CA THR A 64 -14.92 -14.01 -13.40
C THR A 64 -16.03 -13.31 -14.19
N LYS A 65 -16.62 -14.00 -15.17
CA LYS A 65 -17.78 -13.48 -15.90
C LYS A 65 -19.07 -13.50 -15.08
N THR A 66 -19.11 -14.24 -13.98
CA THR A 66 -20.31 -14.41 -13.15
C THR A 66 -20.33 -13.44 -11.97
N GLY A 67 -19.20 -13.26 -11.29
CA GLY A 67 -19.08 -12.38 -10.13
C GLY A 67 -17.61 -12.01 -9.86
N SER A 68 -17.36 -11.28 -8.78
CA SER A 68 -16.02 -10.79 -8.44
C SER A 68 -15.56 -11.16 -7.04
N ILE A 69 -14.25 -11.32 -6.87
CA ILE A 69 -13.62 -11.35 -5.54
C ILE A 69 -12.62 -10.20 -5.49
N THR A 70 -12.87 -9.25 -4.60
CA THR A 70 -11.92 -8.19 -4.27
C THR A 70 -11.23 -8.56 -2.97
N SER A 71 -9.96 -8.95 -3.03
CA SER A 71 -9.21 -9.34 -1.83
C SER A 71 -8.41 -8.22 -1.22
N VAL A 72 -8.44 -8.12 0.11
CA VAL A 72 -7.52 -7.29 0.91
C VAL A 72 -6.66 -8.22 1.74
N GLN A 73 -5.36 -8.25 1.45
CA GLN A 73 -4.44 -9.21 2.05
C GLN A 73 -3.38 -8.47 2.86
N ALA A 74 -3.32 -8.75 4.17
CA ALA A 74 -2.24 -8.29 5.01
C ALA A 74 -1.00 -9.14 4.74
N VAL A 75 0.09 -8.51 4.33
CA VAL A 75 1.39 -9.14 4.09
C VAL A 75 2.33 -8.68 5.19
N TYR A 76 2.75 -9.61 6.05
CA TYR A 76 3.83 -9.35 7.00
C TYR A 76 5.18 -9.42 6.28
N VAL A 77 5.99 -8.38 6.41
CA VAL A 77 7.34 -8.32 5.85
C VAL A 77 8.34 -8.68 6.95
N PRO A 78 9.04 -9.82 6.87
CA PRO A 78 10.01 -10.21 7.88
C PRO A 78 11.16 -9.21 7.95
N ALA A 79 11.49 -8.74 9.16
CA ALA A 79 12.62 -7.84 9.41
C ALA A 79 12.65 -6.57 8.54
N ASP A 80 11.48 -6.09 8.09
CA ASP A 80 11.35 -4.95 7.19
C ASP A 80 12.10 -5.15 5.82
N ASP A 81 12.39 -6.40 5.43
CA ASP A 81 13.07 -6.76 4.18
C ASP A 81 12.07 -7.13 3.05
N LEU A 82 11.82 -6.19 2.14
CA LEU A 82 10.96 -6.39 0.97
C LEU A 82 11.56 -7.35 -0.08
N THR A 83 12.84 -7.70 0.03
CA THR A 83 13.52 -8.62 -0.89
C THR A 83 13.40 -10.08 -0.46
N ASP A 84 12.81 -10.34 0.72
CA ASP A 84 12.50 -11.69 1.16
C ASP A 84 11.63 -12.43 0.11
N PRO A 85 11.90 -13.72 -0.16
CA PRO A 85 11.16 -14.49 -1.16
C PRO A 85 9.64 -14.50 -0.98
N SER A 86 9.14 -14.45 0.27
CA SER A 86 7.70 -14.50 0.55
C SER A 86 6.95 -13.24 0.06
N PRO A 87 7.27 -12.01 0.53
CA PRO A 87 6.64 -10.80 0.02
C PRO A 87 6.93 -10.61 -1.48
N ALA A 88 8.16 -10.88 -1.94
CA ALA A 88 8.52 -10.73 -3.36
C ALA A 88 7.63 -11.58 -4.29
N THR A 89 7.38 -12.84 -3.93
CA THR A 89 6.48 -13.73 -4.70
C THR A 89 5.03 -13.24 -4.63
N THR A 90 4.59 -12.77 -3.46
CA THR A 90 3.22 -12.29 -3.27
C THR A 90 2.94 -11.03 -4.10
N PHE A 91 3.89 -10.09 -4.16
CA PHE A 91 3.73 -8.84 -4.92
C PHE A 91 3.50 -9.05 -6.42
N GLY A 92 4.03 -10.14 -7.01
CA GLY A 92 3.78 -10.47 -8.41
C GLY A 92 2.29 -10.69 -8.74
N HIS A 93 1.50 -11.11 -7.77
CA HIS A 93 0.08 -11.41 -7.93
C HIS A 93 -0.86 -10.26 -7.53
N LEU A 94 -0.35 -9.18 -6.91
CA LEU A 94 -1.19 -8.09 -6.42
C LEU A 94 -1.35 -6.98 -7.48
N ASP A 95 -2.58 -6.49 -7.63
CA ASP A 95 -2.87 -5.35 -8.53
C ASP A 95 -2.55 -3.99 -7.89
N ALA A 96 -2.59 -3.93 -6.57
CA ALA A 96 -2.24 -2.75 -5.78
C ALA A 96 -1.50 -3.17 -4.52
N THR A 97 -0.48 -2.40 -4.17
CA THR A 97 0.33 -2.57 -2.97
C THR A 97 0.22 -1.31 -2.12
N VAL A 98 -0.17 -1.48 -0.86
CA VAL A 98 -0.18 -0.41 0.14
C VAL A 98 0.89 -0.74 1.17
N VAL A 99 1.99 -0.01 1.12
CA VAL A 99 3.13 -0.21 2.02
C VAL A 99 2.92 0.65 3.26
N LEU A 100 3.04 0.05 4.44
CA LEU A 100 2.97 0.76 5.72
C LEU A 100 4.38 0.97 6.27
N SER A 101 4.77 2.23 6.51
CA SER A 101 6.11 2.61 6.93
C SER A 101 6.17 2.99 8.41
N ARG A 102 7.15 2.43 9.13
CA ARG A 102 7.41 2.79 10.53
C ARG A 102 7.87 4.24 10.68
N ASP A 103 8.61 4.76 9.71
CA ASP A 103 9.10 6.13 9.72
C ASP A 103 7.92 7.12 9.68
N ILE A 104 6.90 6.83 8.86
CA ILE A 104 5.69 7.66 8.76
C ILE A 104 4.87 7.59 10.04
N ALA A 105 4.71 6.39 10.61
CA ALA A 105 4.02 6.21 11.89
C ALA A 105 4.71 6.97 13.05
N SER A 106 6.05 7.02 13.04
CA SER A 106 6.84 7.75 14.06
C SER A 106 6.60 9.26 14.05
N LEU A 107 6.16 9.80 12.90
CA LEU A 107 5.77 11.21 12.75
C LEU A 107 4.34 11.49 13.22
N GLY A 108 3.61 10.47 13.70
CA GLY A 108 2.21 10.59 14.13
C GLY A 108 1.22 10.67 12.96
N ILE A 109 1.63 10.29 11.75
CA ILE A 109 0.77 10.31 10.56
C ILE A 109 0.06 8.96 10.46
N TYR A 110 -1.27 8.99 10.54
CA TYR A 110 -2.13 7.82 10.40
C TYR A 110 -3.20 8.06 9.32
N PRO A 111 -3.39 7.11 8.38
CA PRO A 111 -2.68 5.84 8.26
C PRO A 111 -1.22 6.01 7.82
N ALA A 112 -0.34 5.11 8.27
CA ALA A 112 1.09 5.17 8.01
C ALA A 112 1.48 4.66 6.61
N VAL A 113 0.69 5.01 5.58
CA VAL A 113 0.91 4.60 4.20
C VAL A 113 2.08 5.36 3.62
N ASP A 114 3.03 4.65 3.00
CA ASP A 114 4.10 5.27 2.21
C ASP A 114 3.57 5.64 0.82
N PRO A 115 3.45 6.94 0.49
CA PRO A 115 2.88 7.38 -0.79
C PRO A 115 3.80 7.18 -2.00
N LEU A 116 5.10 6.90 -1.77
CA LEU A 116 6.08 6.67 -2.84
C LEU A 116 6.29 5.18 -3.10
N ASP A 117 6.27 4.36 -2.05
CA ASP A 117 6.45 2.90 -2.18
C ASP A 117 5.13 2.15 -2.45
N SER A 118 3.98 2.77 -2.16
CA SER A 118 2.66 2.21 -2.52
C SER A 118 2.34 2.42 -4.00
N THR A 119 1.83 1.38 -4.66
CA THR A 119 1.58 1.39 -6.10
C THR A 119 0.24 0.75 -6.44
N SER A 120 -0.31 1.08 -7.62
CA SER A 120 -1.48 0.41 -8.17
C SER A 120 -1.45 0.42 -9.69
N ARG A 121 -1.83 -0.69 -10.30
CA ARG A 121 -2.02 -0.82 -11.76
C ARG A 121 -3.14 0.08 -12.28
N GLN A 122 -4.06 0.51 -11.41
CA GLN A 122 -5.18 1.36 -11.78
C GLN A 122 -4.78 2.84 -11.93
N ILE A 123 -3.55 3.23 -11.56
CA ILE A 123 -3.04 4.61 -11.75
C ILE A 123 -2.62 4.78 -13.21
N ASP A 124 -3.62 4.84 -14.09
CA ASP A 124 -3.50 5.04 -15.53
C ASP A 124 -4.53 6.08 -15.99
N PRO A 125 -4.15 7.10 -16.78
CA PRO A 125 -5.07 8.15 -17.22
C PRO A 125 -6.27 7.62 -18.01
N ASN A 126 -6.16 6.47 -18.68
CA ASN A 126 -7.26 5.84 -19.40
C ASN A 126 -8.29 5.18 -18.47
N VAL A 127 -7.91 4.90 -17.22
CA VAL A 127 -8.77 4.27 -16.22
C VAL A 127 -9.35 5.30 -15.25
N ILE A 128 -8.50 6.15 -14.66
CA ILE A 128 -8.90 7.10 -13.62
C ILE A 128 -9.13 8.53 -14.13
N GLY A 129 -8.83 8.79 -15.40
CA GLY A 129 -8.90 10.11 -16.02
C GLY A 129 -7.65 10.96 -15.79
N GLU A 130 -7.42 11.90 -16.71
CA GLU A 130 -6.24 12.78 -16.72
C GLU A 130 -6.12 13.67 -15.48
N GLU A 131 -7.24 14.21 -14.97
CA GLU A 131 -7.20 15.09 -13.79
C GLU A 131 -6.70 14.32 -12.56
N HIS A 132 -7.28 13.15 -12.27
CA HIS A 132 -6.84 12.33 -11.14
C HIS A 132 -5.39 11.87 -11.31
N TYR A 133 -5.01 11.42 -12.51
CA TYR A 133 -3.65 10.98 -12.79
C TYR A 133 -2.61 12.09 -12.59
N SER A 134 -2.83 13.26 -13.19
CA SER A 134 -1.91 14.40 -13.11
C SER A 134 -1.73 14.90 -11.67
N ILE A 135 -2.80 14.97 -10.88
CA ILE A 135 -2.73 15.37 -9.47
C ILE A 135 -1.96 14.33 -8.64
N THR A 136 -2.23 13.03 -8.84
CA THR A 136 -1.48 11.96 -8.17
C THR A 136 0.02 12.04 -8.50
N ARG A 137 0.38 12.25 -9.77
CA ARG A 137 1.79 12.44 -10.18
C ARG A 137 2.42 13.69 -9.59
N GLY A 138 1.70 14.81 -9.54
CA GLY A 138 2.18 16.05 -8.92
C GLY A 138 2.45 15.90 -7.42
N VAL A 139 1.58 15.18 -6.71
CA VAL A 139 1.77 14.82 -5.29
C VAL A 139 3.04 13.98 -5.12
N GLN A 140 3.19 12.91 -5.91
CA GLN A 140 4.38 12.03 -5.86
C GLN A 140 5.67 12.80 -6.16
N GLN A 141 5.69 13.64 -7.20
CA GLN A 141 6.85 14.45 -7.56
C GLN A 141 7.25 15.42 -6.43
N THR A 142 6.26 16.08 -5.81
CA THR A 142 6.50 17.00 -4.69
C THR A 142 7.10 16.27 -3.48
N LEU A 143 6.60 15.08 -3.16
CA LEU A 143 7.11 14.26 -2.06
C LEU A 143 8.49 13.66 -2.36
N GLN A 144 8.73 13.25 -3.60
CA GLN A 144 10.04 12.76 -4.05
C GLN A 144 11.10 13.87 -3.95
N ARG A 145 10.79 15.08 -4.42
CA ARG A 145 11.67 16.24 -4.28
C ARG A 145 11.97 16.55 -2.81
N TYR A 146 10.97 16.45 -1.95
CA TYR A 146 11.17 16.62 -0.51
C TYR A 146 12.10 15.55 0.10
N LYS A 147 12.00 14.30 -0.33
CA LYS A 147 12.88 13.21 0.12
C LYS A 147 14.34 13.50 -0.25
N GLU A 148 14.60 13.98 -1.46
CA GLU A 148 15.94 14.39 -1.93
C GLU A 148 16.50 15.57 -1.14
N LEU A 149 15.67 16.57 -0.85
CA LEU A 149 16.07 17.75 -0.09
C LEU A 149 16.24 17.47 1.41
N ARG A 150 15.64 16.40 1.94
CA ARG A 150 15.68 16.07 3.37
C ARG A 150 17.10 15.86 3.90
N ASP A 151 17.93 15.17 3.13
CA ASP A 151 19.33 14.90 3.52
C ASP A 151 20.17 16.18 3.49
N ILE A 152 19.92 17.05 2.50
CA ILE A 152 20.52 18.38 2.41
C ILE A 152 20.11 19.24 3.61
N ILE A 153 18.82 19.26 3.97
CA ILE A 153 18.27 19.99 5.12
C ILE A 153 18.93 19.51 6.42
N ALA A 154 19.17 18.20 6.57
CA ALA A 154 19.79 17.64 7.76
C ALA A 154 21.24 18.07 7.97
N ILE A 155 21.97 18.38 6.88
CA ILE A 155 23.39 18.76 6.92
C ILE A 155 23.56 20.29 6.94
N LEU A 156 22.91 20.99 6.01
CA LEU A 156 23.11 22.42 5.77
C LEU A 156 22.08 23.31 6.47
N GLY A 157 20.94 22.75 6.88
CA GLY A 157 19.83 23.52 7.44
C GLY A 157 18.87 24.06 6.37
N MET A 158 17.71 24.52 6.82
CA MET A 158 16.63 24.95 5.93
C MET A 158 16.92 26.29 5.22
N ASP A 159 17.78 27.13 5.82
CA ASP A 159 18.04 28.48 5.34
C ASP A 159 18.92 28.54 4.09
N GLU A 160 19.73 27.50 3.85
CA GLU A 160 20.65 27.39 2.72
C GLU A 160 19.97 26.96 1.41
N LEU A 161 18.68 26.59 1.46
CA LEU A 161 17.94 26.19 0.26
C LEU A 161 17.52 27.39 -0.59
N ALA A 162 17.49 27.17 -1.90
CA ALA A 162 16.91 28.12 -2.84
C ALA A 162 15.44 28.42 -2.46
N PRO A 163 14.92 29.62 -2.73
CA PRO A 163 13.54 29.98 -2.41
C PRO A 163 12.50 29.00 -2.98
N GLU A 164 12.75 28.45 -4.17
CA GLU A 164 11.89 27.45 -4.82
C GLU A 164 11.88 26.12 -4.08
N ASP A 165 13.04 25.64 -3.62
CA ASP A 165 13.14 24.42 -2.84
C ASP A 165 12.50 24.58 -1.44
N LYS A 166 12.65 25.75 -0.81
CA LYS A 166 11.94 26.07 0.45
C LYS A 166 10.42 25.96 0.28
N LEU A 167 9.90 26.46 -0.85
CA LEU A 167 8.48 26.39 -1.17
C LEU A 167 8.02 24.96 -1.47
N ALA A 168 8.83 24.17 -2.20
CA ALA A 168 8.56 22.75 -2.43
C ALA A 168 8.50 21.95 -1.11
N VAL A 169 9.43 22.20 -0.18
CA VAL A 169 9.45 21.56 1.15
C VAL A 169 8.21 21.95 1.96
N ALA A 170 7.81 23.23 1.93
CA ALA A 170 6.62 23.69 2.62
C ALA A 170 5.35 22.98 2.08
N ARG A 171 5.20 22.86 0.76
CA ARG A 171 4.09 22.13 0.13
C ARG A 171 4.14 20.64 0.47
N ALA A 172 5.30 20.00 0.37
CA ALA A 172 5.46 18.59 0.69
C ALA A 172 5.06 18.28 2.14
N ARG A 173 5.44 19.12 3.11
CA ARG A 173 5.02 18.97 4.51
C ARG A 173 3.50 19.10 4.69
N LYS A 174 2.86 20.01 3.96
CA LYS A 174 1.38 20.12 3.95
C LYS A 174 0.74 18.85 3.39
N ILE A 175 1.20 18.38 2.22
CA ILE A 175 0.74 17.13 1.59
C ILE A 175 0.90 15.95 2.56
N GLN A 176 2.08 15.80 3.16
CA GLN A 176 2.39 14.69 4.06
C GLN A 176 1.43 14.64 5.27
N ARG A 177 1.08 15.80 5.83
CA ARG A 177 0.08 15.88 6.90
C ARG A 177 -1.35 15.71 6.40
N PHE A 178 -1.65 16.20 5.20
CA PHE A 178 -2.98 16.10 4.59
C PHE A 178 -3.36 14.68 4.18
N LEU A 179 -2.36 13.80 3.99
CA LEU A 179 -2.56 12.36 3.84
C LEU A 179 -3.03 11.67 5.14
N SER A 180 -2.94 12.32 6.30
CA SER A 180 -3.48 11.78 7.55
C SER A 180 -5.01 11.94 7.62
N GLN A 181 -5.68 10.95 8.17
CA GLN A 181 -7.14 10.93 8.29
C GLN A 181 -7.57 10.22 9.58
N PRO A 182 -8.47 10.83 10.39
CA PRO A 182 -9.03 10.16 11.55
C PRO A 182 -9.99 9.04 11.12
N PHE A 183 -9.78 7.84 11.66
CA PHE A 183 -10.59 6.67 11.37
C PHE A 183 -11.74 6.50 12.36
N HIS A 184 -12.91 6.12 11.87
CA HIS A 184 -14.08 5.82 12.71
C HIS A 184 -13.77 4.74 13.75
N VAL A 185 -13.02 3.70 13.36
CA VAL A 185 -12.60 2.62 14.28
C VAL A 185 -11.56 3.06 15.32
N ALA A 186 -10.86 4.17 15.07
CA ALA A 186 -9.85 4.71 15.97
C ALA A 186 -10.40 5.79 16.92
N GLU A 187 -11.67 6.14 16.81
CA GLU A 187 -12.32 7.19 17.62
C GLU A 187 -12.23 6.89 19.13
N VAL A 188 -12.36 5.60 19.50
CA VAL A 188 -12.25 5.13 20.89
C VAL A 188 -10.85 5.40 21.48
N PHE A 189 -9.80 5.40 20.66
CA PHE A 189 -8.42 5.59 21.11
C PHE A 189 -7.93 7.03 20.96
N THR A 190 -8.42 7.75 19.95
CA THR A 190 -7.94 9.09 19.57
C THR A 190 -8.84 10.22 20.08
N GLY A 191 -10.09 9.92 20.45
CA GLY A 191 -11.10 10.90 20.85
C GLY A 191 -11.56 11.83 19.71
N SER A 192 -11.03 11.65 18.49
CA SER A 192 -11.39 12.46 17.32
C SER A 192 -12.40 11.70 16.46
N PRO A 193 -13.50 12.34 16.02
CA PRO A 193 -14.50 11.67 15.21
C PRO A 193 -13.91 11.25 13.86
N GLY A 194 -14.24 10.03 13.44
CA GLY A 194 -13.86 9.53 12.13
C GLY A 194 -14.40 10.41 11.01
N LYS A 195 -13.65 10.51 9.91
CA LYS A 195 -14.09 11.23 8.71
C LYS A 195 -14.10 10.31 7.51
N TYR A 196 -15.11 10.43 6.67
CA TYR A 196 -15.14 9.84 5.33
C TYR A 196 -14.98 10.97 4.31
N VAL A 197 -13.98 10.85 3.42
CA VAL A 197 -13.68 11.87 2.41
C VAL A 197 -14.04 11.33 1.03
N PRO A 198 -15.00 11.93 0.31
CA PRO A 198 -15.33 11.53 -1.05
C PRO A 198 -14.19 11.79 -2.02
N LEU A 199 -14.04 10.92 -3.04
CA LEU A 199 -12.96 11.02 -4.05
C LEU A 199 -12.85 12.41 -4.69
N LYS A 200 -13.98 13.03 -5.03
CA LYS A 200 -14.01 14.38 -5.63
C LYS A 200 -13.37 15.44 -4.73
N GLU A 201 -13.58 15.33 -3.42
CA GLU A 201 -13.00 16.26 -2.45
C GLU A 201 -11.51 15.99 -2.23
N THR A 202 -11.10 14.72 -2.25
CA THR A 202 -9.69 14.32 -2.21
C THR A 202 -8.91 14.94 -3.38
N ILE A 203 -9.40 14.75 -4.60
CA ILE A 203 -8.77 15.27 -5.83
C ILE A 203 -8.68 16.80 -5.75
N ARG A 204 -9.77 17.49 -5.41
CA ARG A 204 -9.79 18.95 -5.25
C ARG A 204 -8.80 19.43 -4.17
N GLY A 205 -8.78 18.78 -3.01
CA GLY A 205 -7.91 19.17 -1.89
C GLY A 205 -6.43 19.06 -2.25
N PHE A 206 -6.01 17.95 -2.87
CA PHE A 206 -4.62 17.79 -3.30
C PHE A 206 -4.25 18.73 -4.45
N LYS A 207 -5.18 18.99 -5.38
CA LYS A 207 -4.97 19.95 -6.47
C LYS A 207 -4.59 21.33 -5.94
N MET A 208 -5.38 21.88 -5.02
CA MET A 208 -5.12 23.19 -4.42
C MET A 208 -3.74 23.28 -3.75
N ILE A 209 -3.31 22.22 -3.06
CA ILE A 209 -2.01 22.18 -2.38
C ILE A 209 -0.87 22.13 -3.40
N VAL A 210 -1.03 21.33 -4.47
CA VAL A 210 -0.01 21.18 -5.52
C VAL A 210 0.13 22.49 -6.33
N GLU A 211 -0.99 23.14 -6.66
CA GLU A 211 -1.03 24.41 -7.39
C GLU A 211 -0.58 25.60 -6.51
N GLY A 212 -0.64 25.45 -5.18
CA GLY A 212 -0.17 26.46 -4.22
C GLY A 212 -1.21 27.50 -3.85
N GLU A 213 -2.49 27.17 -4.00
CA GLU A 213 -3.61 28.01 -3.59
C GLU A 213 -3.80 28.05 -2.06
N CYS A 214 -3.12 27.17 -1.31
CA CYS A 214 -3.24 27.04 0.14
C CYS A 214 -1.95 26.73 0.90
#